data_AF-D3B6N5-F1
#
_entry.id   AF-D3B6N5-F1
#
_cell.length_a   1.000
_cell.length_b   1.000
_cell.length_c   1.000
_cell.angle_alpha   90.00
_cell.angle_beta   90.00
_cell.angle_gamma   90.00
#
_symmetry.space_group_name_H-M   'P 1'
#
loop_
_entity.id
_entity.type
_entity.pdbx_description
1 polymer ?
#
loop_
_entity_poly.entity_id
_entity_poly.type
_entity_poly.pdbx_seq_one_letter_code
_entity_poly.pdbx_strand_id
1 'polypeptide(L)'
;MINNNNNNNNNNNNLFIKLPHILLTKIINNLEDNIDRICFSLICRRFYFERDHYLLFQSSYLLKSVSLNDLKDFKLNSFRKQIEYSRDSKADCSLLFGNREELDNLNIGNLFDLNDYFLNYDELGTANNLIIPKSVTNIYFSDSFNRRIDILAKALAQSNVTYICFGDDYNQPIEPGTIPESLPASVRTVSFSRPPTPAALSEGDIPDTITSLNLGYYGQPLEPGVIPSSVKELNLGNFYHYPIKSDHIPESVESLELGEIYNNTIEPNTLPKSIKTLGFSYNFNKKLEPSSIPDGVESLRFNYCFNENLTPGIIPPTVKELIFKGEYYDLSESVVPSGVKSLEIPNFVHKLQPNVIPDTVEVLTISMDFFKNNSIDIISDSVKTIRLICDYQFYDIKRVAHNGGGNLQYLILGDSTTIQGGFVNSSFFHNIYKYINIKD
;
A
#
# COMPACT_ATOMS: atom_id res chain seq x y z
N MET A 1 14.93 38.08 -64.97
CA MET A 1 13.52 37.68 -64.72
C MET A 1 13.52 36.29 -64.15
N ILE A 2 13.39 36.17 -62.82
CA ILE A 2 12.59 35.17 -62.07
C ILE A 2 12.47 35.82 -60.69
N ASN A 3 11.23 36.08 -60.30
CA ASN A 3 10.85 36.92 -59.19
C ASN A 3 11.21 36.30 -57.83
N ASN A 4 11.78 37.14 -56.96
CA ASN A 4 11.54 37.10 -55.53
C ASN A 4 10.04 37.12 -55.26
N ASN A 5 9.50 36.07 -54.63
CA ASN A 5 8.46 36.13 -53.59
C ASN A 5 7.92 34.72 -53.33
N ASN A 6 8.34 34.13 -52.21
CA ASN A 6 7.50 33.28 -51.38
C ASN A 6 8.11 33.15 -49.98
N ASN A 7 8.22 34.30 -49.30
CA ASN A 7 8.24 34.35 -47.84
C ASN A 7 6.78 34.33 -47.36
N ASN A 8 6.15 33.15 -47.32
CA ASN A 8 4.90 32.96 -46.60
C ASN A 8 5.19 32.41 -45.20
N ASN A 9 5.65 33.31 -44.33
CA ASN A 9 5.52 33.16 -42.88
C ASN A 9 4.04 33.35 -42.50
N ASN A 10 3.23 32.30 -42.63
CA ASN A 10 1.83 32.28 -42.18
C ASN A 10 1.65 31.66 -40.78
N ASN A 11 2.66 31.79 -39.90
CA ASN A 11 2.59 31.29 -38.53
C ASN A 11 2.10 32.33 -37.50
N ASN A 12 1.92 33.60 -37.88
CA ASN A 12 1.57 34.65 -36.91
C ASN A 12 0.14 34.58 -36.36
N ASN A 13 -0.78 33.87 -37.01
CA ASN A 13 -2.19 33.75 -36.57
C ASN A 13 -2.57 32.39 -35.99
N ASN A 14 -1.65 31.43 -35.90
CA ASN A 14 -1.99 30.12 -35.38
C ASN A 14 -1.92 30.13 -33.83
N LEU A 15 -3.08 30.24 -33.17
CA LEU A 15 -3.18 30.31 -31.71
C LEU A 15 -2.50 29.09 -31.03
N PHE A 16 -2.50 27.95 -31.72
CA PHE A 16 -1.92 26.70 -31.24
C PHE A 16 -0.41 26.79 -31.00
N ILE A 17 0.36 27.43 -31.88
CA ILE A 17 1.82 27.53 -31.71
C ILE A 17 2.22 28.59 -30.65
N LYS A 18 1.26 29.35 -30.13
CA LYS A 18 1.44 30.38 -29.09
C LYS A 18 1.04 29.90 -27.69
N LEU A 19 0.71 28.62 -27.52
CA LEU A 19 0.35 28.07 -26.22
C LEU A 19 1.47 28.31 -25.16
N PRO A 20 1.12 28.74 -23.93
CA PRO A 20 2.06 28.83 -22.81
C PRO A 20 2.62 27.46 -22.43
N HIS A 21 3.82 27.42 -21.83
CA HIS A 21 4.48 26.16 -21.42
C HIS A 21 3.60 25.29 -20.51
N ILE A 22 2.85 25.90 -19.59
CA ILE A 22 1.93 25.16 -18.70
C ILE A 22 0.90 24.34 -19.49
N LEU A 23 0.34 24.90 -20.57
CA LEU A 23 -0.61 24.18 -21.41
C LEU A 23 0.10 23.11 -22.25
N LEU A 24 1.31 23.39 -22.73
CA LEU A 24 2.13 22.40 -23.44
C LEU A 24 2.48 21.21 -22.53
N THR A 25 2.87 21.45 -21.27
CA THR A 25 3.12 20.39 -20.28
C THR A 25 1.88 19.55 -20.03
N LYS A 26 0.70 20.18 -19.89
CA LYS A 26 -0.55 19.44 -19.75
C LYS A 26 -0.84 18.56 -20.97
N ILE A 27 -0.63 19.07 -22.18
CA ILE A 27 -0.80 18.27 -23.40
C ILE A 27 0.18 17.09 -23.42
N ILE A 28 1.48 17.36 -23.20
CA ILE A 28 2.53 16.32 -23.15
C ILE A 28 2.20 15.24 -22.12
N ASN A 29 1.70 15.61 -20.95
CA ASN A 29 1.35 14.65 -19.90
C ASN A 29 0.17 13.74 -20.26
N ASN A 30 -0.64 14.11 -21.25
CA ASN A 30 -1.70 13.28 -21.79
C ASN A 30 -1.24 12.43 -23.00
N LEU A 31 0.00 12.57 -23.46
CA LEU A 31 0.58 11.69 -24.47
C LEU A 31 1.24 10.50 -23.78
N GLU A 32 0.80 9.29 -24.15
CA GLU A 32 1.32 8.05 -23.59
C GLU A 32 2.72 7.75 -24.16
N ASP A 33 2.90 7.74 -25.49
CA ASP A 33 4.19 7.38 -26.07
C ASP A 33 5.23 8.54 -26.03
N ASN A 34 6.46 8.22 -25.65
CA ASN A 34 7.60 9.12 -25.74
C ASN A 34 7.91 9.56 -27.18
N ILE A 35 7.61 8.73 -28.18
CA ILE A 35 7.70 9.08 -29.60
C ILE A 35 6.70 10.20 -29.93
N ASP A 36 5.47 10.12 -29.44
CA ASP A 36 4.47 11.17 -29.67
C ASP A 36 4.87 12.49 -29.01
N ARG A 37 5.50 12.42 -27.83
CA ARG A 37 6.07 13.59 -27.15
C ARG A 37 7.19 14.25 -27.97
N ILE A 38 8.07 13.45 -28.57
CA ILE A 38 9.10 13.94 -29.51
C ILE A 38 8.43 14.57 -30.73
N CYS A 39 7.52 13.86 -31.39
CA CYS A 39 6.78 14.35 -32.56
C CYS A 39 6.07 15.68 -32.26
N PHE A 40 5.44 15.80 -31.09
CA PHE A 40 4.79 17.03 -30.64
C PHE A 40 5.78 18.20 -30.52
N SER A 41 6.98 17.95 -29.98
CA SER A 41 8.02 18.98 -29.90
C SER A 41 8.53 19.43 -31.27
N LEU A 42 8.39 18.60 -32.30
CA LEU A 42 8.85 18.88 -33.66
C LEU A 42 7.80 19.60 -34.52
N ILE A 43 6.58 19.83 -34.02
CA ILE A 43 5.49 20.49 -34.77
C ILE A 43 5.90 21.89 -35.26
N CYS A 44 6.61 22.67 -34.44
CA CYS A 44 7.08 23.99 -34.84
C CYS A 44 8.41 24.37 -34.20
N ARG A 45 9.10 25.35 -34.78
CA ARG A 45 10.42 25.81 -34.29
C ARG A 45 10.38 26.22 -32.82
N ARG A 46 9.34 26.95 -32.39
CA ARG A 46 9.22 27.41 -31.01
C ARG A 46 9.17 26.23 -30.03
N PHE A 47 8.30 25.26 -30.30
CA PHE A 47 8.16 24.07 -29.47
C PHE A 47 9.50 23.32 -29.37
N TYR A 48 10.17 23.10 -30.50
CA TYR A 48 11.48 22.46 -30.49
C TYR A 48 12.50 23.21 -29.65
N PHE A 49 12.68 24.53 -29.84
CA PHE A 49 13.70 25.29 -29.11
C PHE A 49 13.37 25.50 -27.63
N GLU A 50 12.09 25.56 -27.26
CA GLU A 50 11.63 25.76 -25.88
C GLU A 50 11.34 24.44 -25.13
N ARG A 51 11.65 23.29 -25.72
CA ARG A 51 11.35 21.95 -25.17
C ARG A 51 11.85 21.72 -23.74
N ASP A 52 12.94 22.37 -23.33
CA ASP A 52 13.49 22.32 -21.96
C ASP A 52 12.48 22.76 -20.89
N HIS A 53 11.46 23.53 -21.24
CA HIS A 53 10.50 24.09 -20.29
C HIS A 53 9.20 23.30 -20.16
N TYR A 54 8.93 22.36 -21.06
CA TYR A 54 7.64 21.68 -21.09
C TYR A 54 7.69 20.19 -21.46
N LEU A 55 8.77 19.73 -22.09
CA LEU A 55 8.90 18.34 -22.56
C LEU A 55 9.51 17.49 -21.45
N LEU A 56 8.67 16.68 -20.82
CA LEU A 56 9.07 15.58 -19.96
C LEU A 56 8.78 14.27 -20.66
N PHE A 57 9.67 13.30 -20.53
CA PHE A 57 9.48 11.95 -21.02
C PHE A 57 8.84 11.08 -19.94
N GLN A 58 8.05 10.09 -20.33
CA GLN A 58 7.67 9.01 -19.44
C GLN A 58 8.91 8.20 -19.07
N SER A 59 9.16 8.11 -17.76
CA SER A 59 10.36 7.51 -17.20
C SER A 59 10.31 5.98 -17.16
N SER A 60 9.12 5.38 -17.19
CA SER A 60 8.90 3.92 -17.14
C SER A 60 9.70 3.15 -18.20
N TYR A 61 9.91 3.75 -19.37
CA TYR A 61 10.69 3.17 -20.46
C TYR A 61 12.17 3.61 -20.49
N LEU A 62 12.55 4.62 -19.70
CA LEU A 62 13.86 5.26 -19.73
C LEU A 62 14.78 4.82 -18.58
N LEU A 63 14.22 4.33 -17.47
CA LEU A 63 14.95 4.09 -16.21
C LEU A 63 15.42 2.66 -15.99
N LYS A 64 15.12 1.73 -16.89
CA LYS A 64 15.34 0.28 -16.69
C LYS A 64 16.80 -0.12 -16.44
N SER A 65 17.75 0.81 -16.55
CA SER A 65 19.12 0.63 -16.06
C SER A 65 19.54 1.72 -15.11
N VAL A 66 20.31 1.33 -14.10
CA VAL A 66 21.03 2.22 -13.18
C VAL A 66 22.09 3.07 -13.91
N SER A 67 22.52 2.65 -15.11
CA SER A 67 23.59 3.27 -15.89
C SER A 67 23.08 4.09 -17.09
N LEU A 68 23.56 5.34 -17.21
CA LEU A 68 23.34 6.17 -18.42
C LEU A 68 23.96 5.57 -19.69
N ASN A 69 24.88 4.62 -19.55
CA ASN A 69 25.50 3.95 -20.69
C ASN A 69 24.53 3.05 -21.46
N ASP A 70 23.38 2.71 -20.88
CA ASP A 70 22.42 1.83 -21.56
C ASP A 70 21.51 2.63 -22.51
N LEU A 71 21.59 3.96 -22.47
CA LEU A 71 21.04 4.86 -23.49
C LEU A 71 22.01 5.08 -24.66
N LYS A 72 23.09 4.29 -24.81
CA LYS A 72 24.04 4.39 -25.94
C LYS A 72 23.35 4.28 -27.31
N ASP A 73 22.26 3.52 -27.38
CA ASP A 73 21.47 3.34 -28.60
C ASP A 73 20.48 4.49 -28.86
N PHE A 74 20.29 5.40 -27.90
CA PHE A 74 19.45 6.57 -28.09
C PHE A 74 20.20 7.64 -28.92
N LYS A 75 19.93 7.66 -30.23
CA LYS A 75 20.65 8.49 -31.21
C LYS A 75 20.22 9.97 -31.23
N LEU A 76 19.12 10.33 -30.59
CA LEU A 76 18.58 11.70 -30.58
C LEU A 76 19.25 12.58 -29.52
N ASN A 77 20.53 12.90 -29.73
CA ASN A 77 21.35 13.68 -28.80
C ASN A 77 20.74 15.05 -28.42
N SER A 78 19.90 15.64 -29.28
CA SER A 78 19.20 16.89 -28.98
C SER A 78 18.15 16.77 -27.86
N PHE A 79 17.70 15.56 -27.53
CA PHE A 79 16.71 15.28 -26.48
C PHE A 79 17.30 14.70 -25.19
N ARG A 80 18.63 14.53 -25.15
CA ARG A 80 19.33 13.88 -24.04
C ARG A 80 19.12 14.61 -22.70
N LYS A 81 19.17 15.94 -22.71
CA LYS A 81 18.97 16.76 -21.52
C LYS A 81 17.58 16.59 -20.91
N GLN A 82 16.54 16.46 -21.74
CA GLN A 82 15.16 16.28 -21.30
C GLN A 82 14.96 14.88 -20.72
N ILE A 83 15.61 13.87 -21.29
CA ILE A 83 15.64 12.51 -20.74
C ILE A 83 16.32 12.49 -19.37
N GLU A 84 17.51 13.08 -19.26
CA GLU A 84 18.24 13.19 -17.99
C GLU A 84 17.41 13.93 -16.93
N TYR A 85 16.78 15.06 -17.29
CA TYR A 85 15.91 15.79 -16.37
C TYR A 85 14.64 15.01 -15.98
N SER A 86 14.02 14.29 -16.93
CA SER A 86 12.81 13.49 -16.66
C SER A 86 13.11 12.32 -15.71
N ARG A 87 14.32 11.75 -15.79
CA ARG A 87 14.81 10.78 -14.81
C ARG A 87 15.05 11.43 -13.45
N ASP A 88 15.87 12.48 -13.43
CA ASP A 88 16.40 13.05 -12.18
C ASP A 88 15.30 13.78 -11.37
N SER A 89 14.18 14.13 -12.01
CA SER A 89 13.00 14.71 -11.36
C SER A 89 12.07 13.68 -10.70
N LYS A 90 12.21 12.39 -11.01
CA LYS A 90 11.44 11.35 -10.33
C LYS A 90 11.98 11.16 -8.92
N ALA A 91 11.08 11.15 -7.94
CA ALA A 91 11.37 10.82 -6.56
C ALA A 91 10.70 9.49 -6.21
N ASP A 92 11.11 8.91 -5.09
CA ASP A 92 10.55 7.66 -4.58
C ASP A 92 10.67 6.47 -5.56
N CYS A 93 11.80 6.40 -6.27
CA CYS A 93 12.04 5.35 -7.23
C CYS A 93 12.31 4.00 -6.56
N SER A 94 11.95 2.94 -7.26
CA SER A 94 12.27 1.56 -6.89
C SER A 94 13.40 0.97 -7.74
N LEU A 95 14.29 0.21 -7.11
CA LEU A 95 15.37 -0.53 -7.76
C LEU A 95 15.21 -2.03 -7.50
N LEU A 96 15.07 -2.81 -8.56
CA LEU A 96 15.02 -4.26 -8.53
C LEU A 96 16.41 -4.86 -8.79
N PHE A 97 16.93 -5.64 -7.85
CA PHE A 97 18.07 -6.52 -8.05
C PHE A 97 17.55 -7.91 -8.41
N GLY A 98 17.84 -8.40 -9.61
CA GLY A 98 17.38 -9.73 -10.03
C GLY A 98 18.18 -10.29 -11.21
N ASN A 99 17.83 -11.47 -11.69
CA ASN A 99 18.36 -12.01 -12.94
C ASN A 99 17.33 -11.84 -14.06
N ARG A 100 17.78 -11.30 -15.20
CA ARG A 100 16.91 -11.05 -16.36
C ARG A 100 16.33 -12.34 -16.94
N GLU A 101 17.13 -13.41 -17.02
CA GLU A 101 16.69 -14.70 -17.55
C GLU A 101 15.60 -15.33 -16.67
N GLU A 102 15.66 -15.12 -15.36
CA GLU A 102 14.66 -15.64 -14.42
C GLU A 102 13.35 -14.83 -14.48
N LEU A 103 13.45 -13.51 -14.57
CA LEU A 103 12.28 -12.63 -14.71
C LEU A 103 11.50 -12.90 -16.00
N ASP A 104 12.22 -13.18 -17.11
CA ASP A 104 11.62 -13.53 -18.39
C ASP A 104 10.94 -14.92 -18.37
N ASN A 105 11.49 -15.89 -17.62
CA ASN A 105 10.99 -17.27 -17.56
C ASN A 105 9.76 -17.47 -16.66
N LEU A 106 9.58 -16.64 -15.63
CA LEU A 106 8.51 -16.81 -14.65
C LEU A 106 7.19 -16.11 -15.06
N ASN A 107 7.08 -15.55 -16.28
CA ASN A 107 5.98 -14.65 -16.66
C ASN A 107 5.77 -13.48 -15.67
N ILE A 108 6.80 -13.12 -14.90
CA ILE A 108 6.78 -12.01 -13.93
C ILE A 108 7.17 -10.70 -14.65
N GLY A 109 6.71 -10.52 -15.89
CA GLY A 109 6.87 -9.25 -16.61
C GLY A 109 6.36 -8.05 -15.79
N ASN A 110 5.38 -8.31 -14.91
CA ASN A 110 4.85 -7.33 -13.97
C ASN A 110 5.90 -6.79 -12.98
N LEU A 111 6.75 -7.60 -12.33
CA LEU A 111 7.71 -7.02 -11.37
C LEU A 111 8.80 -6.20 -12.06
N PHE A 112 9.24 -6.60 -13.25
CA PHE A 112 10.20 -5.82 -14.02
C PHE A 112 9.61 -4.48 -14.49
N ASP A 113 8.33 -4.47 -14.88
CA ASP A 113 7.65 -3.25 -15.32
C ASP A 113 7.13 -2.36 -14.18
N LEU A 114 7.02 -2.90 -12.95
CA LEU A 114 6.65 -2.15 -11.75
C LEU A 114 7.81 -1.38 -11.12
N ASN A 115 9.06 -1.72 -11.46
CA ASN A 115 10.24 -1.09 -10.89
C ASN A 115 10.85 -0.04 -11.81
N ASP A 116 11.37 1.04 -11.23
CA ASP A 116 12.00 2.10 -12.01
C ASP A 116 13.34 1.66 -12.59
N TYR A 117 14.18 1.08 -11.75
CA TYR A 117 15.51 0.62 -12.11
C TYR A 117 15.62 -0.89 -11.97
N PHE A 118 16.43 -1.50 -12.83
CA PHE A 118 16.82 -2.89 -12.71
C PHE A 118 18.35 -3.01 -12.71
N LEU A 119 18.86 -3.93 -11.89
CA LEU A 119 20.25 -4.30 -11.88
C LEU A 119 20.40 -5.82 -11.85
N ASN A 120 21.20 -6.36 -12.77
CA ASN A 120 21.52 -7.77 -12.74
C ASN A 120 22.52 -8.07 -11.61
N TYR A 121 22.15 -8.87 -10.63
CA TYR A 121 23.02 -9.14 -9.50
C TYR A 121 24.30 -9.93 -9.87
N ASP A 122 24.37 -10.56 -11.04
CA ASP A 122 25.62 -11.17 -11.53
C ASP A 122 26.67 -10.12 -11.90
N GLU A 123 26.24 -8.89 -12.19
CA GLU A 123 27.13 -7.75 -12.42
C GLU A 123 27.76 -7.26 -11.11
N LEU A 124 27.17 -7.56 -9.94
CA LEU A 124 27.67 -7.15 -8.62
C LEU A 124 29.07 -7.71 -8.33
N GLY A 125 29.37 -8.93 -8.77
CA GLY A 125 30.68 -9.57 -8.55
C GLY A 125 31.85 -8.85 -9.21
N THR A 126 31.56 -7.93 -10.15
CA THR A 126 32.58 -7.11 -10.85
C THR A 126 32.56 -5.64 -10.42
N ALA A 127 31.57 -5.22 -9.62
CA ALA A 127 31.19 -3.83 -9.43
C ALA A 127 31.54 -3.29 -8.03
N ASN A 128 32.83 -3.10 -7.74
CA ASN A 128 33.29 -2.30 -6.57
C ASN A 128 32.85 -0.81 -6.60
N ASN A 129 32.12 -0.40 -7.65
CA ASN A 129 31.66 0.96 -7.93
C ASN A 129 30.16 1.04 -8.25
N LEU A 130 29.32 0.16 -7.69
CA LEU A 130 27.88 0.33 -7.80
C LEU A 130 27.46 1.70 -7.25
N ILE A 131 26.70 2.45 -8.05
CA ILE A 131 26.10 3.73 -7.65
C ILE A 131 24.59 3.56 -7.69
N ILE A 132 23.93 3.65 -6.53
CA ILE A 132 22.47 3.68 -6.46
C ILE A 132 22.02 5.12 -6.76
N PRO A 133 21.10 5.35 -7.72
CA PRO A 133 20.62 6.69 -8.03
C PRO A 133 19.99 7.35 -6.79
N LYS A 134 20.23 8.66 -6.60
CA LYS A 134 19.72 9.40 -5.44
C LYS A 134 18.18 9.45 -5.35
N SER A 135 17.49 9.19 -6.46
CA SER A 135 16.03 9.11 -6.50
C SER A 135 15.48 7.81 -5.90
N VAL A 136 16.32 6.78 -5.74
CA VAL A 136 15.91 5.47 -5.22
C VAL A 136 15.81 5.52 -3.70
N THR A 137 14.62 5.18 -3.23
CA THR A 137 14.23 5.06 -1.82
C THR A 137 13.87 3.61 -1.46
N ASN A 138 13.45 2.83 -2.46
CA ASN A 138 12.97 1.46 -2.30
C ASN A 138 13.86 0.49 -3.08
N ILE A 139 14.33 -0.56 -2.42
CA ILE A 139 15.05 -1.67 -3.06
C ILE A 139 14.26 -2.96 -2.91
N TYR A 140 14.15 -3.69 -4.01
CA TYR A 140 13.55 -5.02 -4.06
C TYR A 140 14.62 -6.00 -4.56
N PHE A 141 14.79 -7.11 -3.86
CA PHE A 141 15.54 -8.25 -4.33
C PHE A 141 14.58 -9.28 -4.91
N SER A 142 14.92 -9.84 -6.07
CA SER A 142 14.14 -10.90 -6.70
C SER A 142 14.06 -12.13 -5.81
N ASP A 143 13.10 -13.00 -6.13
CA ASP A 143 12.88 -14.24 -5.38
C ASP A 143 14.13 -15.11 -5.30
N SER A 144 14.91 -15.20 -6.37
CA SER A 144 16.16 -15.95 -6.45
C SER A 144 17.37 -15.32 -5.76
N PHE A 145 17.29 -14.06 -5.33
CA PHE A 145 18.46 -13.36 -4.79
C PHE A 145 18.82 -13.92 -3.42
N ASN A 146 20.00 -14.52 -3.32
CA ASN A 146 20.48 -15.15 -2.09
C ASN A 146 21.97 -14.88 -1.83
N ARG A 147 22.42 -13.65 -2.10
CA ARG A 147 23.80 -13.20 -1.81
C ARG A 147 23.81 -12.35 -0.55
N ARG A 148 24.92 -12.34 0.20
CA ARG A 148 25.06 -11.46 1.38
C ARG A 148 24.89 -10.00 0.95
N ILE A 149 24.23 -9.20 1.79
CA ILE A 149 23.91 -7.80 1.51
C ILE A 149 25.09 -6.83 1.75
N ASP A 150 26.11 -7.29 2.47
CA ASP A 150 27.36 -6.56 2.74
C ASP A 150 28.06 -6.08 1.46
N ILE A 151 27.91 -6.81 0.35
CA ILE A 151 28.41 -6.40 -0.97
C ILE A 151 27.87 -5.04 -1.44
N LEU A 152 26.70 -4.63 -0.93
CA LEU A 152 26.05 -3.36 -1.29
C LEU A 152 26.34 -2.23 -0.27
N ALA A 153 27.06 -2.52 0.81
CA ALA A 153 27.27 -1.60 1.93
C ALA A 153 27.63 -0.17 1.51
N LYS A 154 28.67 -0.07 0.67
CA LYS A 154 29.19 1.21 0.17
C LYS A 154 28.18 1.96 -0.70
N ALA A 155 27.45 1.24 -1.55
CA ALA A 155 26.48 1.84 -2.46
C ALA A 155 25.26 2.34 -1.68
N LEU A 156 24.80 1.53 -0.73
CA LEU A 156 23.69 1.87 0.15
C LEU A 156 24.06 3.08 0.98
N ALA A 157 25.23 3.11 1.65
CA ALA A 157 25.73 4.22 2.47
C ALA A 157 25.74 5.59 1.76
N GLN A 158 25.77 5.61 0.42
CA GLN A 158 25.77 6.82 -0.40
C GLN A 158 24.40 7.13 -1.03
N SER A 159 23.39 6.33 -0.73
CA SER A 159 22.03 6.41 -1.27
C SER A 159 21.05 7.04 -0.29
N ASN A 160 19.79 7.21 -0.74
CA ASN A 160 18.66 7.67 0.07
C ASN A 160 17.68 6.54 0.38
N VAL A 161 18.13 5.27 0.32
CA VAL A 161 17.27 4.11 0.51
C VAL A 161 16.74 4.07 1.93
N THR A 162 15.41 3.91 2.05
CA THR A 162 14.68 3.82 3.32
C THR A 162 13.99 2.47 3.50
N TYR A 163 13.71 1.76 2.40
CA TYR A 163 12.96 0.52 2.35
C TYR A 163 13.73 -0.56 1.58
N ILE A 164 13.79 -1.77 2.14
CA ILE A 164 14.37 -2.95 1.49
C ILE A 164 13.43 -4.13 1.62
N CYS A 165 13.20 -4.83 0.50
CA CYS A 165 12.43 -6.06 0.44
C CYS A 165 13.30 -7.20 -0.10
N PHE A 166 13.39 -8.30 0.65
CA PHE A 166 14.06 -9.53 0.22
C PHE A 166 13.04 -10.51 -0.37
N GLY A 167 13.40 -11.15 -1.49
CA GLY A 167 12.57 -12.17 -2.14
C GLY A 167 12.59 -13.53 -1.43
N ASP A 168 11.93 -14.51 -2.04
CA ASP A 168 11.63 -15.83 -1.45
C ASP A 168 12.83 -16.72 -1.07
N ASP A 169 13.92 -16.72 -1.83
CA ASP A 169 15.05 -17.62 -1.62
C ASP A 169 16.17 -17.01 -0.78
N TYR A 170 16.02 -15.75 -0.35
CA TYR A 170 17.00 -15.10 0.50
C TYR A 170 17.11 -15.88 1.82
N ASN A 171 18.24 -16.55 2.03
CA ASN A 171 18.51 -17.37 3.20
C ASN A 171 19.81 -17.01 3.92
N GLN A 172 20.42 -15.87 3.56
CA GLN A 172 21.69 -15.44 4.13
C GLN A 172 21.48 -14.87 5.54
N PRO A 173 22.35 -15.22 6.51
CA PRO A 173 22.26 -14.67 7.85
C PRO A 173 22.44 -13.16 7.79
N ILE A 174 21.65 -12.47 8.58
CA ILE A 174 21.71 -11.03 8.73
C ILE A 174 22.51 -10.74 9.98
N GLU A 175 23.77 -11.17 10.05
CA GLU A 175 24.52 -11.12 11.31
C GLU A 175 24.62 -9.68 11.86
N PRO A 176 24.78 -9.47 13.17
CA PRO A 176 25.13 -8.17 13.74
C PRO A 176 26.30 -7.55 12.98
N GLY A 177 26.12 -6.34 12.45
CA GLY A 177 27.06 -5.66 11.54
C GLY A 177 26.81 -5.91 10.04
N THR A 178 26.22 -7.04 9.64
CA THR A 178 25.90 -7.36 8.23
C THR A 178 24.90 -6.38 7.65
N ILE A 179 23.87 -5.99 8.41
CA ILE A 179 23.03 -4.83 8.08
C ILE A 179 23.51 -3.55 8.77
N PRO A 180 23.87 -3.52 10.07
CA PRO A 180 24.25 -2.28 10.76
C PRO A 180 25.46 -1.53 10.17
N GLU A 181 26.42 -2.19 9.50
CA GLU A 181 27.51 -1.52 8.75
C GLU A 181 27.21 -1.38 7.24
N SER A 182 26.21 -2.08 6.70
CA SER A 182 25.90 -2.08 5.26
C SER A 182 24.65 -1.30 4.86
N LEU A 183 23.69 -1.14 5.77
CA LEU A 183 22.54 -0.29 5.57
C LEU A 183 22.83 1.06 6.21
N PRO A 184 22.66 2.16 5.46
CA PRO A 184 22.76 3.47 6.05
C PRO A 184 21.73 3.60 7.15
N ALA A 185 22.02 4.51 8.08
CA ALA A 185 21.06 4.97 9.06
C ALA A 185 19.74 5.50 8.45
N SER A 186 19.62 5.64 7.13
CA SER A 186 18.37 5.96 6.43
C SER A 186 17.41 4.77 6.30
N VAL A 187 17.88 3.52 6.31
CA VAL A 187 16.97 2.37 6.20
C VAL A 187 16.17 2.22 7.48
N ARG A 188 14.86 2.28 7.33
CA ARG A 188 13.87 2.22 8.41
C ARG A 188 12.95 1.02 8.28
N THR A 189 12.76 0.52 7.07
CA THR A 189 11.84 -0.58 6.80
C THR A 189 12.56 -1.74 6.13
N VAL A 190 12.40 -2.92 6.71
CA VAL A 190 12.86 -4.19 6.12
C VAL A 190 11.66 -5.12 6.02
N SER A 191 11.49 -5.69 4.83
CA SER A 191 10.48 -6.71 4.55
C SER A 191 11.13 -7.94 3.97
N PHE A 192 10.61 -9.09 4.34
CA PHE A 192 10.96 -10.38 3.76
C PHE A 192 9.72 -10.93 3.04
N SER A 193 9.87 -11.49 1.84
CA SER A 193 8.84 -12.32 1.25
C SER A 193 8.79 -13.64 2.01
N ARG A 194 9.90 -14.39 2.04
CA ARG A 194 10.10 -15.57 2.91
C ARG A 194 11.16 -15.32 3.98
N PRO A 195 11.12 -16.07 5.10
CA PRO A 195 12.04 -15.83 6.18
C PRO A 195 13.49 -15.97 5.71
N PRO A 196 14.38 -15.09 6.19
CA PRO A 196 15.76 -15.00 5.73
C PRO A 196 16.60 -16.21 6.11
N THR A 197 16.06 -17.20 6.81
CA THR A 197 16.66 -18.53 6.97
C THR A 197 15.55 -19.55 7.32
N PRO A 198 15.76 -20.85 7.09
CA PRO A 198 15.00 -21.90 7.78
C PRO A 198 15.31 -21.97 9.30
N ALA A 199 16.27 -21.19 9.80
CA ALA A 199 16.63 -21.09 11.21
C ALA A 199 15.86 -19.96 11.91
N ALA A 200 15.84 -19.99 13.23
CA ALA A 200 15.26 -18.91 14.03
C ALA A 200 16.16 -17.66 13.97
N LEU A 201 15.54 -16.48 13.95
CA LEU A 201 16.26 -15.22 14.12
C LEU A 201 16.89 -15.16 15.52
N SER A 202 18.09 -14.59 15.60
CA SER A 202 18.86 -14.38 16.82
C SER A 202 18.94 -12.89 17.17
N GLU A 203 19.24 -12.58 18.44
CA GLU A 203 19.47 -11.21 18.87
C GLU A 203 20.58 -10.54 18.05
N GLY A 204 20.27 -9.34 17.55
CA GLY A 204 21.16 -8.57 16.69
C GLY A 204 21.12 -8.95 15.20
N ASP A 205 20.34 -9.95 14.80
CA ASP A 205 20.12 -10.25 13.38
C ASP A 205 19.37 -9.11 12.68
N ILE A 206 18.45 -8.47 13.41
CA ILE A 206 17.78 -7.26 12.95
C ILE A 206 18.46 -6.05 13.63
N PRO A 207 18.84 -5.01 12.89
CA PRO A 207 19.47 -3.81 13.45
C PRO A 207 18.55 -2.95 14.28
N ASP A 208 19.13 -2.26 15.24
CA ASP A 208 18.47 -1.20 16.03
C ASP A 208 18.08 0.04 15.21
N THR A 209 18.42 0.15 13.92
CA THR A 209 17.95 1.26 13.06
C THR A 209 16.57 1.02 12.45
N ILE A 210 16.07 -0.22 12.48
CA ILE A 210 14.82 -0.63 11.84
C ILE A 210 13.64 -0.24 12.72
N THR A 211 12.71 0.51 12.14
CA THR A 211 11.47 0.94 12.81
C THR A 211 10.25 0.20 12.30
N SER A 212 10.32 -0.41 11.11
CA SER A 212 9.25 -1.23 10.54
C SER A 212 9.82 -2.56 10.05
N LEU A 213 9.29 -3.67 10.55
CA LEU A 213 9.75 -5.01 10.26
C LEU A 213 8.59 -5.90 9.81
N ASN A 214 8.69 -6.42 8.59
CA ASN A 214 7.78 -7.45 8.08
C ASN A 214 8.53 -8.76 7.87
N LEU A 215 8.18 -9.78 8.65
CA LEU A 215 8.84 -11.08 8.62
C LEU A 215 8.31 -12.04 7.53
N GLY A 216 7.36 -11.61 6.68
CA GLY A 216 6.97 -12.37 5.48
C GLY A 216 6.32 -13.70 5.79
N TYR A 217 6.94 -14.82 5.39
CA TYR A 217 6.51 -16.18 5.72
C TYR A 217 7.20 -16.76 6.97
N TYR A 218 7.69 -15.94 7.90
CA TYR A 218 8.36 -16.42 9.11
C TYR A 218 7.49 -17.38 9.92
N GLY A 219 8.09 -18.49 10.36
CA GLY A 219 7.39 -19.59 11.03
C GLY A 219 8.24 -20.31 12.07
N GLN A 220 9.24 -19.61 12.61
CA GLN A 220 10.13 -20.08 13.68
C GLN A 220 9.78 -19.37 15.01
N PRO A 221 10.20 -19.87 16.18
CA PRO A 221 9.98 -19.16 17.44
C PRO A 221 10.70 -17.80 17.45
N LEU A 222 10.22 -16.89 18.30
CA LEU A 222 10.90 -15.63 18.60
C LEU A 222 11.34 -15.70 20.06
N GLU A 223 12.65 -15.59 20.29
CA GLU A 223 13.19 -15.44 21.63
C GLU A 223 13.18 -13.95 22.05
N PRO A 224 13.19 -13.65 23.35
CA PRO A 224 13.30 -12.28 23.84
C PRO A 224 14.52 -11.55 23.27
N GLY A 225 14.35 -10.29 22.88
CA GLY A 225 15.44 -9.45 22.33
C GLY A 225 15.72 -9.62 20.84
N VAL A 226 15.13 -10.63 20.18
CA VAL A 226 15.28 -10.83 18.72
C VAL A 226 14.71 -9.67 17.91
N ILE A 227 13.57 -9.12 18.34
CA ILE A 227 12.99 -7.92 17.74
C ILE A 227 13.59 -6.69 18.43
N PRO A 228 14.26 -5.78 17.70
CA PRO A 228 14.90 -4.61 18.29
C PRO A 228 13.91 -3.64 18.95
N SER A 229 14.37 -2.96 20.00
CA SER A 229 13.59 -1.94 20.72
C SER A 229 13.32 -0.64 19.94
N SER A 230 13.82 -0.54 18.72
CA SER A 230 13.51 0.55 17.79
C SER A 230 12.31 0.25 16.88
N VAL A 231 11.87 -1.02 16.80
CA VAL A 231 10.75 -1.44 15.96
C VAL A 231 9.45 -0.88 16.53
N LYS A 232 8.72 -0.17 15.67
CA LYS A 232 7.40 0.41 15.93
C LYS A 232 6.29 -0.33 15.19
N GLU A 233 6.58 -0.84 13.99
CA GLU A 233 5.62 -1.59 13.17
C GLU A 233 6.16 -3.01 12.97
N LEU A 234 5.38 -4.02 13.36
CA LEU A 234 5.78 -5.42 13.32
C LEU A 234 4.71 -6.28 12.70
N ASN A 235 5.07 -7.02 11.65
CA ASN A 235 4.33 -8.17 11.15
C ASN A 235 5.13 -9.44 11.45
N LEU A 236 4.54 -10.35 12.25
CA LEU A 236 5.20 -11.58 12.72
C LEU A 236 5.43 -12.63 11.64
N GLY A 237 4.82 -12.45 10.47
CA GLY A 237 4.94 -13.32 9.32
C GLY A 237 3.90 -14.43 9.30
N ASN A 238 3.46 -14.79 8.10
CA ASN A 238 2.27 -15.57 7.81
C ASN A 238 2.25 -16.98 8.43
N PHE A 239 3.41 -17.60 8.65
CA PHE A 239 3.52 -18.93 9.24
C PHE A 239 3.82 -18.93 10.75
N TYR A 240 3.85 -17.76 11.40
CA TYR A 240 4.14 -17.68 12.83
C TYR A 240 2.98 -18.25 13.63
N HIS A 241 3.24 -19.33 14.36
CA HIS A 241 2.24 -20.12 15.08
C HIS A 241 2.66 -20.50 16.50
N TYR A 242 3.70 -19.84 17.04
CA TYR A 242 4.16 -20.07 18.41
C TYR A 242 3.42 -19.16 19.40
N PRO A 243 3.19 -19.58 20.66
CA PRO A 243 2.65 -18.71 21.68
C PRO A 243 3.51 -17.46 21.89
N ILE A 244 2.87 -16.30 22.03
CA ILE A 244 3.55 -15.04 22.34
C ILE A 244 3.67 -14.92 23.86
N LYS A 245 4.83 -14.50 24.36
CA LYS A 245 5.06 -14.18 25.77
C LYS A 245 5.35 -12.68 25.90
N SER A 246 5.27 -12.18 27.14
CA SER A 246 5.35 -10.74 27.46
C SER A 246 6.66 -10.05 27.06
N ASP A 247 7.72 -10.81 26.81
CA ASP A 247 9.07 -10.33 26.48
C ASP A 247 9.48 -10.59 25.02
N HIS A 248 8.61 -11.21 24.22
CA HIS A 248 8.88 -11.48 22.81
C HIS A 248 8.68 -10.25 21.91
N ILE A 249 7.75 -9.37 22.27
CA ILE A 249 7.41 -8.15 21.51
C ILE A 249 7.84 -6.93 22.33
N PRO A 250 8.70 -6.04 21.79
CA PRO A 250 9.18 -4.86 22.52
C PRO A 250 8.07 -3.83 22.84
N GLU A 251 8.22 -3.09 23.94
CA GLU A 251 7.35 -1.96 24.34
C GLU A 251 7.46 -0.72 23.41
N SER A 252 8.27 -0.79 22.36
CA SER A 252 8.31 0.22 21.30
C SER A 252 7.27 -0.04 20.20
N VAL A 253 6.70 -1.24 20.12
CA VAL A 253 5.79 -1.63 19.04
C VAL A 253 4.44 -0.92 19.20
N GLU A 254 4.11 -0.11 18.21
CA GLU A 254 2.86 0.67 18.12
C GLU A 254 1.86 0.00 17.15
N SER A 255 2.31 -0.79 16.17
CA SER A 255 1.46 -1.52 15.23
C SER A 255 1.89 -3.00 15.16
N LEU A 256 0.97 -3.91 15.45
CA LEU A 256 1.22 -5.35 15.47
C LEU A 256 0.21 -6.09 14.59
N GLU A 257 0.74 -6.84 13.62
CA GLU A 257 -0.01 -7.79 12.81
C GLU A 257 0.42 -9.22 13.15
N LEU A 258 -0.54 -10.03 13.60
CA LEU A 258 -0.29 -11.44 13.89
C LEU A 258 -0.26 -12.25 12.58
N GLY A 259 0.69 -13.19 12.50
CA GLY A 259 0.88 -14.05 11.34
C GLY A 259 -0.38 -14.80 10.91
N GLU A 260 -0.67 -14.90 9.61
CA GLU A 260 -1.92 -15.47 9.04
C GLU A 260 -2.42 -16.76 9.71
N ILE A 261 -1.53 -17.70 10.05
CA ILE A 261 -1.91 -18.97 10.68
C ILE A 261 -1.91 -18.96 12.22
N TYR A 262 -1.53 -17.85 12.86
CA TYR A 262 -1.44 -17.74 14.31
C TYR A 262 -2.79 -18.05 14.97
N ASN A 263 -2.84 -19.05 15.85
CA ASN A 263 -4.07 -19.43 16.52
C ASN A 263 -3.83 -19.91 17.96
N ASN A 264 -2.91 -19.24 18.67
CA ASN A 264 -2.69 -19.48 20.10
C ASN A 264 -3.50 -18.50 20.95
N THR A 265 -3.81 -18.91 22.17
CA THR A 265 -4.45 -18.02 23.15
C THR A 265 -3.51 -16.85 23.46
N ILE A 266 -4.07 -15.63 23.51
CA ILE A 266 -3.37 -14.44 23.99
C ILE A 266 -3.78 -14.21 25.43
N GLU A 267 -2.86 -14.47 26.36
CA GLU A 267 -3.11 -14.27 27.78
C GLU A 267 -3.22 -12.77 28.11
N PRO A 268 -3.98 -12.41 29.17
CA PRO A 268 -4.07 -11.02 29.62
C PRO A 268 -2.70 -10.40 29.92
N ASN A 269 -2.48 -9.16 29.47
CA ASN A 269 -1.24 -8.41 29.64
C ASN A 269 0.00 -8.99 28.94
N THR A 270 -0.16 -9.92 28.00
CA THR A 270 0.95 -10.45 27.20
C THR A 270 1.41 -9.46 26.12
N LEU A 271 0.49 -8.73 25.51
CA LEU A 271 0.82 -7.78 24.45
C LEU A 271 1.26 -6.41 25.04
N PRO A 272 2.28 -5.75 24.46
CA PRO A 272 2.76 -4.45 24.92
C PRO A 272 1.69 -3.36 25.01
N LYS A 273 1.83 -2.46 25.98
CA LYS A 273 0.86 -1.38 26.22
C LYS A 273 0.97 -0.24 25.20
N SER A 274 2.08 -0.19 24.48
CA SER A 274 2.36 0.77 23.40
C SER A 274 1.49 0.57 22.16
N ILE A 275 0.89 -0.62 21.97
CA ILE A 275 0.16 -0.97 20.75
C ILE A 275 -1.06 -0.04 20.55
N LYS A 276 -1.09 0.57 19.37
CA LYS A 276 -2.15 1.44 18.84
C LYS A 276 -2.96 0.76 17.75
N THR A 277 -2.31 -0.08 16.94
CA THR A 277 -2.96 -0.84 15.86
C THR A 277 -2.71 -2.32 16.09
N LEU A 278 -3.78 -3.10 16.18
CA LEU A 278 -3.71 -4.55 16.37
C LEU A 278 -4.56 -5.27 15.32
N GLY A 279 -3.92 -6.15 14.55
CA GLY A 279 -4.61 -7.07 13.66
C GLY A 279 -4.44 -8.52 14.10
N PHE A 280 -5.56 -9.17 14.40
CA PHE A 280 -5.61 -10.61 14.60
C PHE A 280 -5.47 -11.34 13.26
N SER A 281 -4.85 -12.52 13.29
CA SER A 281 -4.56 -13.30 12.09
C SER A 281 -5.81 -13.84 11.39
N TYR A 282 -5.62 -14.34 10.17
CA TYR A 282 -6.68 -14.99 9.40
C TYR A 282 -7.31 -16.18 10.14
N ASN A 283 -6.48 -17.06 10.72
CA ASN A 283 -6.91 -18.28 11.42
C ASN A 283 -7.22 -18.10 12.92
N PHE A 284 -7.06 -16.89 13.47
CA PHE A 284 -7.26 -16.67 14.90
C PHE A 284 -8.73 -16.93 15.29
N ASN A 285 -8.95 -17.95 16.11
CA ASN A 285 -10.26 -18.31 16.63
C ASN A 285 -10.13 -18.82 18.07
N LYS A 286 -9.58 -17.97 18.95
CA LYS A 286 -9.46 -18.24 20.38
C LYS A 286 -10.25 -17.22 21.18
N LYS A 287 -10.83 -17.69 22.28
CA LYS A 287 -11.52 -16.85 23.24
C LYS A 287 -10.53 -15.79 23.77
N LEU A 288 -11.00 -14.55 23.80
CA LEU A 288 -10.27 -13.43 24.40
C LEU A 288 -10.80 -13.19 25.82
N GLU A 289 -9.88 -12.83 26.71
CA GLU A 289 -10.19 -12.42 28.08
C GLU A 289 -9.97 -10.91 28.23
N PRO A 290 -10.53 -10.28 29.28
CA PRO A 290 -10.23 -8.88 29.58
C PRO A 290 -8.72 -8.66 29.65
N SER A 291 -8.25 -7.59 29.03
CA SER A 291 -6.81 -7.26 28.92
C SER A 291 -5.97 -8.19 28.03
N SER A 292 -6.58 -9.10 27.25
CA SER A 292 -5.89 -9.76 26.11
C SER A 292 -5.59 -8.77 24.98
N ILE A 293 -6.44 -7.72 24.83
CA ILE A 293 -6.19 -6.58 23.94
C ILE A 293 -5.73 -5.41 24.83
N PRO A 294 -4.58 -4.77 24.54
CA PRO A 294 -4.10 -3.63 25.34
C PRO A 294 -5.05 -2.44 25.35
N ASP A 295 -5.18 -1.77 26.50
CA ASP A 295 -6.08 -0.60 26.69
C ASP A 295 -5.69 0.63 25.84
N GLY A 296 -4.54 0.61 25.18
CA GLY A 296 -4.04 1.68 24.32
C GLY A 296 -4.48 1.59 22.86
N VAL A 297 -5.11 0.47 22.45
CA VAL A 297 -5.44 0.18 21.04
C VAL A 297 -6.51 1.13 20.52
N GLU A 298 -6.28 1.69 19.33
CA GLU A 298 -7.14 2.65 18.63
C GLU A 298 -7.72 2.07 17.33
N SER A 299 -7.00 1.16 16.66
CA SER A 299 -7.46 0.43 15.48
C SER A 299 -7.33 -1.07 15.70
N LEU A 300 -8.46 -1.79 15.60
CA LEU A 300 -8.56 -3.21 15.89
C LEU A 300 -9.19 -3.97 14.73
N ARG A 301 -8.53 -5.03 14.27
CA ARG A 301 -9.01 -5.88 13.19
C ARG A 301 -9.09 -7.35 13.60
N PHE A 302 -10.26 -7.94 13.40
CA PHE A 302 -10.48 -9.38 13.38
C PHE A 302 -10.61 -9.87 11.94
N ASN A 303 -9.78 -10.82 11.52
CA ASN A 303 -9.85 -11.41 10.18
C ASN A 303 -10.87 -12.58 10.13
N TYR A 304 -10.91 -13.32 9.03
CA TYR A 304 -12.07 -14.11 8.59
C TYR A 304 -12.51 -15.26 9.49
N CYS A 305 -11.59 -15.98 10.15
CA CYS A 305 -11.96 -17.18 10.92
C CYS A 305 -12.40 -16.90 12.37
N PHE A 306 -12.33 -15.66 12.84
CA PHE A 306 -12.74 -15.34 14.21
C PHE A 306 -14.27 -15.45 14.37
N ASN A 307 -14.70 -16.38 15.21
CA ASN A 307 -16.11 -16.71 15.49
C ASN A 307 -16.36 -17.00 16.98
N GLU A 308 -15.51 -16.47 17.86
CA GLU A 308 -15.70 -16.58 19.30
C GLU A 308 -16.61 -15.46 19.82
N ASN A 309 -17.39 -15.76 20.85
CA ASN A 309 -18.28 -14.77 21.46
C ASN A 309 -17.46 -13.67 22.16
N LEU A 310 -17.71 -12.43 21.77
CA LEU A 310 -17.17 -11.26 22.44
C LEU A 310 -18.16 -10.78 23.50
N THR A 311 -17.71 -10.65 24.74
CA THR A 311 -18.50 -10.04 25.81
C THR A 311 -18.14 -8.56 25.97
N PRO A 312 -19.05 -7.71 26.47
CA PRO A 312 -18.74 -6.32 26.79
C PRO A 312 -17.48 -6.19 27.65
N GLY A 313 -16.60 -5.26 27.28
CA GLY A 313 -15.31 -5.01 27.98
C GLY A 313 -14.11 -5.79 27.44
N ILE A 314 -14.27 -6.71 26.48
CA ILE A 314 -13.12 -7.34 25.79
C ILE A 314 -12.44 -6.36 24.83
N ILE A 315 -13.23 -5.63 24.04
CA ILE A 315 -12.71 -4.58 23.16
C ILE A 315 -12.53 -3.30 24.00
N PRO A 316 -11.31 -2.72 24.05
CA PRO A 316 -11.07 -1.50 24.81
C PRO A 316 -11.92 -0.32 24.34
N PRO A 317 -12.34 0.58 25.25
CA PRO A 317 -13.12 1.77 24.89
C PRO A 317 -12.32 2.81 24.09
N THR A 318 -11.00 2.66 23.99
CA THR A 318 -10.11 3.51 23.18
C THR A 318 -10.17 3.21 21.70
N VAL A 319 -10.74 2.07 21.29
CA VAL A 319 -10.85 1.66 19.89
C VAL A 319 -11.76 2.63 19.14
N LYS A 320 -11.21 3.26 18.10
CA LYS A 320 -11.89 4.19 17.19
C LYS A 320 -12.27 3.53 15.88
N GLU A 321 -11.45 2.58 15.43
CA GLU A 321 -11.68 1.81 14.20
C GLU A 321 -11.77 0.33 14.55
N LEU A 322 -12.91 -0.29 14.21
CA LEU A 322 -13.15 -1.70 14.48
C LEU A 322 -13.57 -2.42 13.22
N ILE A 323 -12.82 -3.45 12.85
CA ILE A 323 -13.02 -4.22 11.62
C ILE A 323 -13.24 -5.68 11.98
N PHE A 324 -14.34 -6.26 11.49
CA PHE A 324 -14.63 -7.68 11.57
C PHE A 324 -14.83 -8.27 10.18
N LYS A 325 -13.81 -8.90 9.60
CA LYS A 325 -13.89 -9.44 8.23
C LYS A 325 -14.64 -10.76 8.11
N GLY A 326 -14.84 -11.50 9.20
CA GLY A 326 -15.55 -12.78 9.18
C GLY A 326 -17.03 -12.67 8.80
N GLU A 327 -17.67 -13.82 8.62
CA GLU A 327 -19.12 -13.93 8.39
C GLU A 327 -19.90 -14.15 9.70
N TYR A 328 -19.28 -14.86 10.64
CA TYR A 328 -19.92 -15.35 11.85
C TYR A 328 -19.26 -14.72 13.06
N TYR A 329 -19.91 -13.72 13.64
CA TYR A 329 -19.57 -13.18 14.94
C TYR A 329 -20.84 -12.67 15.61
N ASP A 330 -20.95 -12.92 16.91
CA ASP A 330 -22.09 -12.48 17.70
C ASP A 330 -21.91 -11.02 18.14
N LEU A 331 -22.50 -10.10 17.39
CA LEU A 331 -22.61 -8.69 17.80
C LEU A 331 -23.85 -8.52 18.68
N SER A 332 -23.68 -8.78 19.97
CA SER A 332 -24.66 -8.43 21.00
C SER A 332 -24.50 -6.98 21.46
N GLU A 333 -25.50 -6.49 22.21
CA GLU A 333 -25.49 -5.14 22.74
C GLU A 333 -24.22 -4.87 23.57
N SER A 334 -23.62 -3.69 23.41
CA SER A 334 -22.39 -3.26 24.11
C SER A 334 -21.10 -4.01 23.76
N VAL A 335 -21.10 -4.90 22.76
CA VAL A 335 -19.85 -5.51 22.24
C VAL A 335 -19.00 -4.49 21.50
N VAL A 336 -19.63 -3.67 20.66
CA VAL A 336 -18.98 -2.53 20.00
C VAL A 336 -18.89 -1.40 21.02
N PRO A 337 -17.68 -0.97 21.45
CA PRO A 337 -17.56 0.09 22.45
C PRO A 337 -18.02 1.45 21.92
N SER A 338 -18.43 2.34 22.82
CA SER A 338 -18.82 3.72 22.50
C SER A 338 -17.65 4.62 22.04
N GLY A 339 -16.41 4.13 22.05
CA GLY A 339 -15.28 4.82 21.41
C GLY A 339 -15.29 4.73 19.89
N VAL A 340 -15.97 3.72 19.33
CA VAL A 340 -15.87 3.38 17.90
C VAL A 340 -16.51 4.47 17.04
N LYS A 341 -15.74 4.93 16.06
CA LYS A 341 -16.09 5.93 15.05
C LYS A 341 -16.27 5.33 13.66
N SER A 342 -15.50 4.29 13.35
CA SER A 342 -15.58 3.54 12.10
C SER A 342 -15.78 2.06 12.41
N LEU A 343 -16.87 1.48 11.89
CA LEU A 343 -17.18 0.06 12.04
C LEU A 343 -17.24 -0.60 10.66
N GLU A 344 -16.47 -1.65 10.45
CA GLU A 344 -16.47 -2.44 9.21
C GLU A 344 -16.90 -3.88 9.50
N ILE A 345 -18.03 -4.28 8.93
CA ILE A 345 -18.65 -5.59 9.07
C ILE A 345 -19.10 -6.08 7.68
N PRO A 346 -18.15 -6.27 6.74
CA PRO A 346 -18.43 -6.39 5.32
C PRO A 346 -19.22 -7.66 4.99
N ASN A 347 -19.00 -8.74 5.73
CA ASN A 347 -19.64 -10.04 5.48
C ASN A 347 -20.75 -10.36 6.51
N PHE A 348 -21.22 -9.37 7.27
CA PHE A 348 -22.29 -9.60 8.25
C PHE A 348 -23.66 -9.69 7.56
N VAL A 349 -24.25 -10.88 7.61
CA VAL A 349 -25.55 -11.18 6.97
C VAL A 349 -26.67 -11.49 7.95
N HIS A 350 -26.37 -11.60 9.25
CA HIS A 350 -27.34 -11.94 10.27
C HIS A 350 -28.25 -10.74 10.64
N LYS A 351 -29.36 -11.02 11.33
CA LYS A 351 -30.26 -9.96 11.80
C LYS A 351 -29.63 -9.26 13.02
N LEU A 352 -29.37 -7.97 12.88
CA LEU A 352 -28.79 -7.12 13.91
C LEU A 352 -29.86 -6.72 14.94
N GLN A 353 -29.52 -6.75 16.22
CA GLN A 353 -30.41 -6.26 17.29
C GLN A 353 -30.30 -4.73 17.41
N PRO A 354 -31.36 -4.02 17.86
CA PRO A 354 -31.28 -2.58 18.09
C PRO A 354 -30.11 -2.21 19.01
N ASN A 355 -29.53 -1.02 18.80
CA ASN A 355 -28.44 -0.44 19.61
C ASN A 355 -27.09 -1.19 19.56
N VAL A 356 -26.94 -2.23 18.74
CA VAL A 356 -25.66 -2.92 18.55
C VAL A 356 -24.62 -2.02 17.88
N ILE A 357 -25.04 -1.17 16.94
CA ILE A 357 -24.19 -0.11 16.37
C ILE A 357 -24.33 1.12 17.27
N PRO A 358 -23.28 1.55 18.00
CA PRO A 358 -23.38 2.70 18.89
C PRO A 358 -23.58 4.01 18.12
N ASP A 359 -24.24 4.98 18.75
CA ASP A 359 -24.45 6.34 18.20
C ASP A 359 -23.15 7.15 18.02
N THR A 360 -22.01 6.58 18.37
CA THR A 360 -20.69 7.18 18.12
C THR A 360 -20.14 6.83 16.75
N VAL A 361 -20.67 5.79 16.09
CA VAL A 361 -20.24 5.35 14.76
C VAL A 361 -20.68 6.37 13.72
N GLU A 362 -19.72 6.87 12.95
CA GLU A 362 -19.90 7.87 11.90
C GLU A 362 -19.74 7.29 10.50
N VAL A 363 -18.94 6.21 10.37
CA VAL A 363 -18.72 5.46 9.14
C VAL A 363 -19.02 3.99 9.38
N LEU A 364 -19.89 3.42 8.55
CA LEU A 364 -20.24 1.99 8.58
C LEU A 364 -19.91 1.36 7.22
N THR A 365 -19.02 0.37 7.20
CA THR A 365 -18.72 -0.41 6.00
C THR A 365 -19.46 -1.75 6.05
N ILE A 366 -20.31 -2.02 5.06
CA ILE A 366 -21.13 -3.23 4.94
C ILE A 366 -21.19 -3.68 3.48
N SER A 367 -21.40 -4.96 3.22
CA SER A 367 -21.79 -5.41 1.89
C SER A 367 -23.30 -5.24 1.66
N MET A 368 -23.67 -5.35 0.40
CA MET A 368 -25.04 -5.50 -0.08
C MET A 368 -25.87 -6.53 0.69
N ASP A 369 -25.23 -7.64 1.08
CA ASP A 369 -25.90 -8.78 1.71
C ASP A 369 -26.40 -8.47 3.12
N PHE A 370 -25.89 -7.41 3.76
CA PHE A 370 -26.43 -6.88 5.01
C PHE A 370 -27.94 -6.61 4.92
N PHE A 371 -28.41 -6.06 3.79
CA PHE A 371 -29.81 -5.67 3.59
C PHE A 371 -30.73 -6.85 3.23
N LYS A 372 -30.21 -8.08 3.09
CA LYS A 372 -31.05 -9.28 2.97
C LYS A 372 -31.87 -9.53 4.25
N ASN A 373 -31.31 -9.21 5.41
CA ASN A 373 -31.92 -9.50 6.72
C ASN A 373 -32.10 -8.25 7.61
N ASN A 374 -31.63 -7.08 7.18
CA ASN A 374 -31.67 -5.84 7.96
C ASN A 374 -32.33 -4.69 7.17
N SER A 375 -33.14 -3.87 7.85
CA SER A 375 -33.61 -2.59 7.31
C SER A 375 -32.58 -1.50 7.53
N ILE A 376 -32.55 -0.48 6.68
CA ILE A 376 -31.76 0.75 6.88
C ILE A 376 -32.06 1.44 8.23
N ASP A 377 -33.25 1.25 8.79
CA ASP A 377 -33.67 1.85 10.06
C ASP A 377 -32.91 1.29 11.29
N ILE A 378 -32.22 0.15 11.15
CA ILE A 378 -31.37 -0.40 12.23
C ILE A 378 -30.05 0.38 12.36
N ILE A 379 -29.67 1.13 11.32
CA ILE A 379 -28.43 1.90 11.28
C ILE A 379 -28.70 3.27 11.91
N SER A 380 -28.03 3.55 13.02
CA SER A 380 -28.17 4.82 13.76
C SER A 380 -28.00 6.04 12.85
N ASP A 381 -28.74 7.11 13.18
CA ASP A 381 -28.67 8.41 12.51
C ASP A 381 -27.31 9.09 12.66
N SER A 382 -26.49 8.65 13.62
CA SER A 382 -25.10 9.09 13.76
C SER A 382 -24.22 8.70 12.57
N VAL A 383 -24.59 7.62 11.85
CA VAL A 383 -23.84 7.12 10.70
C VAL A 383 -24.04 8.08 9.52
N LYS A 384 -23.00 8.88 9.26
CA LYS A 384 -22.94 9.88 8.19
C LYS A 384 -22.60 9.26 6.85
N THR A 385 -21.79 8.20 6.86
CA THR A 385 -21.35 7.48 5.66
C THR A 385 -21.60 6.00 5.81
N ILE A 386 -22.37 5.42 4.88
CA ILE A 386 -22.44 3.98 4.68
C ILE A 386 -21.55 3.67 3.49
N ARG A 387 -20.45 2.95 3.70
CA ARG A 387 -19.60 2.45 2.64
C ARG A 387 -20.08 1.06 2.24
N LEU A 388 -20.66 0.98 1.06
CA LEU A 388 -21.26 -0.23 0.53
C LEU A 388 -20.27 -0.99 -0.34
N ILE A 389 -20.05 -2.27 -0.03
CA ILE A 389 -19.22 -3.16 -0.84
C ILE A 389 -20.10 -3.88 -1.85
N CYS A 390 -19.77 -3.74 -3.13
CA CYS A 390 -20.45 -4.40 -4.24
C CYS A 390 -19.43 -4.74 -5.33
N ASP A 391 -19.39 -6.01 -5.77
CA ASP A 391 -18.50 -6.50 -6.83
C ASP A 391 -17.02 -6.05 -6.67
N TYR A 392 -16.48 -6.25 -5.46
CA TYR A 392 -15.11 -5.85 -5.07
C TYR A 392 -14.84 -4.33 -5.14
N GLN A 393 -15.86 -3.50 -5.34
CA GLN A 393 -15.79 -2.04 -5.32
C GLN A 393 -16.47 -1.45 -4.07
N PHE A 394 -16.06 -0.24 -3.71
CA PHE A 394 -16.61 0.51 -2.58
C PHE A 394 -17.41 1.72 -3.05
N TYR A 395 -18.63 1.87 -2.54
CA TYR A 395 -19.53 2.98 -2.84
C TYR A 395 -19.86 3.75 -1.56
N ASP A 396 -19.47 5.02 -1.51
CA ASP A 396 -19.79 5.89 -0.38
C ASP A 396 -21.21 6.44 -0.53
N ILE A 397 -22.08 6.11 0.42
CA ILE A 397 -23.45 6.63 0.53
C ILE A 397 -23.50 7.59 1.72
N LYS A 398 -23.65 8.88 1.44
CA LYS A 398 -23.72 9.92 2.47
C LYS A 398 -25.16 10.15 2.89
N ARG A 399 -25.44 10.15 4.19
CA ARG A 399 -26.75 10.55 4.74
C ARG A 399 -26.88 12.07 4.61
N VAL A 400 -27.94 12.52 3.93
CA VAL A 400 -28.22 13.95 3.71
C VAL A 400 -29.48 14.30 4.49
N ALA A 401 -29.33 15.11 5.54
CA ALA A 401 -30.46 15.56 6.34
C ALA A 401 -31.37 16.47 5.49
N HIS A 402 -32.67 16.20 5.51
CA HIS A 402 -33.65 17.10 4.91
C HIS A 402 -33.99 18.21 5.91
N ASN A 403 -33.63 19.45 5.60
CA ASN A 403 -34.19 20.60 6.32
C ASN A 403 -35.72 20.61 6.06
N GLY A 404 -36.53 20.27 7.06
CA GLY A 404 -38.00 20.45 6.98
C GLY A 404 -38.90 19.23 7.15
N GLY A 405 -38.45 18.11 7.73
CA GLY A 405 -39.35 17.02 8.18
C GLY A 405 -39.82 16.04 7.09
N GLY A 406 -39.09 15.91 5.98
CA GLY A 406 -39.31 14.88 4.96
C GLY A 406 -38.45 13.61 5.16
N ASN A 407 -38.78 12.54 4.43
CA ASN A 407 -38.05 11.26 4.44
C ASN A 407 -36.53 11.44 4.25
N LEU A 408 -35.72 10.68 4.99
CA LEU A 408 -34.26 10.64 4.88
C LEU A 408 -33.81 10.46 3.42
N GLN A 409 -32.90 11.33 2.97
CA GLN A 409 -32.26 11.24 1.66
C GLN A 409 -30.80 10.82 1.80
N TYR A 410 -30.31 10.14 0.77
CA TYR A 410 -28.96 9.62 0.70
C TYR A 410 -28.34 10.05 -0.63
N LEU A 411 -27.08 10.48 -0.61
CA LEU A 411 -26.30 10.76 -1.81
C LEU A 411 -25.34 9.61 -2.07
N ILE A 412 -25.50 8.94 -3.20
CA ILE A 412 -24.59 7.88 -3.65
C ILE A 412 -23.49 8.53 -4.49
N LEU A 413 -22.24 8.33 -4.06
CA LEU A 413 -21.05 8.63 -4.86
C LEU A 413 -20.73 7.39 -5.71
N GLY A 414 -21.49 7.23 -6.79
CA GLY A 414 -21.44 6.07 -7.69
C GLY A 414 -20.62 6.29 -8.96
N ASP A 415 -20.59 5.26 -9.81
CA ASP A 415 -19.98 5.27 -11.14
C ASP A 415 -21.05 5.01 -12.23
N SER A 416 -20.67 5.08 -13.51
CA SER A 416 -21.61 4.84 -14.61
C SER A 416 -21.83 3.36 -14.93
N THR A 417 -21.11 2.45 -14.29
CA THR A 417 -20.99 1.04 -14.71
C THR A 417 -21.70 0.08 -13.77
N THR A 418 -21.74 0.37 -12.46
CA THR A 418 -22.17 -0.55 -11.42
C THR A 418 -23.34 0.03 -10.63
N ILE A 419 -23.12 1.13 -9.90
CA ILE A 419 -24.15 1.85 -9.15
C ILE A 419 -24.15 3.31 -9.59
N GLN A 420 -25.23 3.75 -10.23
CA GLN A 420 -25.36 5.14 -10.66
C GLN A 420 -25.39 6.10 -9.47
N GLY A 421 -24.54 7.13 -9.50
CA GLY A 421 -24.54 8.19 -8.49
C GLY A 421 -25.80 9.07 -8.54
N GLY A 422 -26.20 9.60 -7.39
CA GLY A 422 -27.38 10.46 -7.28
C GLY A 422 -28.04 10.48 -5.91
N PHE A 423 -29.13 11.24 -5.79
CA PHE A 423 -29.95 11.28 -4.58
C PHE A 423 -30.98 10.16 -4.59
N VAL A 424 -31.04 9.40 -3.50
CA VAL A 424 -31.99 8.31 -3.29
C VAL A 424 -32.67 8.44 -1.92
N ASN A 425 -33.75 7.70 -1.71
CA ASN A 425 -34.44 7.58 -0.42
C ASN A 425 -34.23 6.18 0.19
N SER A 426 -34.78 5.94 1.38
CA SER A 426 -34.65 4.65 2.09
C SER A 426 -35.15 3.42 1.30
N SER A 427 -36.04 3.58 0.31
CA SER A 427 -36.51 2.47 -0.54
C SER A 427 -35.43 1.92 -1.47
N PHE A 428 -34.34 2.66 -1.69
CA PHE A 428 -33.16 2.19 -2.41
C PHE A 428 -32.59 0.93 -1.76
N PHE A 429 -32.40 0.93 -0.44
CA PHE A 429 -31.80 -0.19 0.29
C PHE A 429 -32.65 -1.47 0.22
N HIS A 430 -33.98 -1.34 0.10
CA HIS A 430 -34.88 -2.49 -0.07
C HIS A 430 -34.82 -3.11 -1.47
N ASN A 431 -34.45 -2.32 -2.49
CA ASN A 431 -34.41 -2.76 -3.89
C ASN A 431 -33.00 -2.71 -4.46
N ILE A 432 -31.99 -2.73 -3.60
CA ILE A 432 -30.62 -2.35 -3.94
C ILE A 432 -30.05 -3.21 -5.09
N TYR A 433 -30.42 -4.50 -5.15
CA TYR A 433 -30.06 -5.43 -6.23
C TYR A 433 -30.65 -5.08 -7.60
N LYS A 434 -31.73 -4.29 -7.68
CA LYS A 434 -32.32 -3.84 -8.96
C LYS A 434 -31.58 -2.66 -9.57
N TYR A 435 -30.74 -1.98 -8.79
CA TYR A 435 -30.00 -0.79 -9.21
C TYR A 435 -28.56 -1.08 -9.60
N ILE A 436 -28.16 -2.36 -9.59
CA ILE A 436 -26.81 -2.78 -9.95
C ILE A 436 -26.84 -3.43 -11.33
N ASN A 437 -26.05 -2.87 -12.26
CA ASN A 437 -25.76 -3.50 -13.53
C ASN A 437 -24.62 -4.52 -13.34
N ILE A 438 -24.90 -5.66 -12.70
CA ILE A 438 -23.94 -6.77 -12.71
C ILE A 438 -24.01 -7.39 -14.09
N LYS A 439 -22.92 -7.32 -14.87
CA LYS A 439 -22.79 -8.17 -16.06
C LYS A 439 -22.50 -9.58 -15.57
N ASP A 440 -23.43 -10.50 -15.83
CA ASP A 440 -23.23 -11.94 -15.63
C ASP A 440 -21.98 -12.48 -16.34
#